data_AF-A0A263BTF6-F1
#
_entry.id   AF-A0A263BTF6-F1
#
_cell.length_a   1.000
_cell.length_b   1.000
_cell.length_c   1.000
_cell.angle_alpha   90.00
_cell.angle_beta   90.00
_cell.angle_gamma   90.00
#
_symmetry.space_group_name_H-M   'P 1'
#
loop_
_entity.id
_entity.type
_entity.pdbx_description
1 polymer ?
#
loop_
_entity_poly.entity_id
_entity_poly.type
_entity_poly.pdbx_seq_one_letter_code
_entity_poly.pdbx_strand_id
1 'polypeptide(L)'
;MKKRIMLLSSLIFLLGCEEENKGSFIEETKEINRTNYNMMSEVRVDLDGNGVEELITLYLGPVKKSEANMAVIKTDDANWNLVVQDGDKVYSLFDQKVKHGNVKFWFENKGEITELVVFMNGEQKEIITYQYDRGNSRFIKETHYKNKGTIYEPYLRY
;
A
#
# COMPACT_ATOMS: atom_id res chain seq x y z
N MET A 1 3.49 65.95 -30.03
CA MET A 1 3.01 64.62 -30.44
C MET A 1 3.44 63.61 -29.38
N LYS A 2 2.48 62.92 -28.75
CA LYS A 2 2.61 62.26 -27.44
C LYS A 2 3.09 60.80 -27.55
N LYS A 3 3.80 60.43 -26.49
CA LYS A 3 4.54 59.21 -26.11
C LYS A 3 3.88 57.87 -26.49
N ARG A 4 4.73 56.93 -26.92
CA ARG A 4 4.50 55.47 -26.94
C ARG A 4 4.23 54.99 -25.51
N ILE A 5 3.16 54.22 -25.30
CA ILE A 5 2.94 53.44 -24.07
C ILE A 5 2.84 51.98 -24.47
N MET A 6 3.87 51.24 -24.04
CA MET A 6 4.03 49.80 -24.13
C MET A 6 3.62 49.24 -22.76
N LEU A 7 2.53 48.48 -22.70
CA LEU A 7 2.05 47.75 -21.51
C LEU A 7 1.11 46.66 -22.05
N LEU A 8 1.11 45.41 -21.58
CA LEU A 8 1.80 44.76 -20.50
C LEU A 8 1.71 43.25 -20.81
N SER A 9 2.85 42.56 -20.87
CA SER A 9 2.89 41.10 -20.96
C SER A 9 2.28 40.52 -19.68
N SER A 10 1.07 39.98 -19.77
CA SER A 10 0.45 39.26 -18.66
C SER A 10 1.01 37.84 -18.66
N LEU A 11 2.08 37.68 -17.88
CA LEU A 11 2.74 36.41 -17.60
C LEU A 11 1.82 35.61 -16.66
N ILE A 12 1.02 34.71 -17.23
CA ILE A 12 0.23 33.75 -16.46
C ILE A 12 1.22 32.73 -15.89
N PHE A 13 1.67 32.95 -14.65
CA PHE A 13 2.26 31.90 -13.84
C PHE A 13 1.17 30.87 -13.57
N LEU A 14 1.10 29.84 -14.42
CA LEU A 14 0.50 28.56 -14.07
C LEU A 14 1.37 27.96 -12.96
N LEU A 15 1.16 28.41 -11.73
CA LEU A 15 1.46 27.60 -10.56
C LEU A 15 0.49 26.42 -10.65
N GLY A 16 0.95 25.35 -11.32
CA GLY A 16 0.36 24.04 -11.11
C GLY A 16 0.47 23.76 -9.62
N CYS A 17 -0.67 23.82 -8.93
CA CYS A 17 -0.83 23.04 -7.71
C CYS A 17 -0.57 21.61 -8.13
N GLU A 18 0.64 21.13 -7.84
CA GLU A 18 0.88 19.70 -7.69
C GLU A 18 -0.10 19.27 -6.60
N GLU A 19 -1.09 18.45 -6.97
CA GLU A 19 -1.99 17.85 -6.00
C GLU A 19 -1.13 16.99 -5.07
N GLU A 20 -0.76 17.59 -3.94
CA GLU A 20 -0.12 16.93 -2.82
C GLU A 20 -0.93 15.67 -2.53
N ASN A 21 -0.30 14.52 -2.73
CA ASN A 21 -0.91 13.21 -2.68
C ASN A 21 -1.30 12.93 -1.23
N LYS A 22 -2.46 13.44 -0.80
CA LYS A 22 -2.91 13.36 0.59
C LYS A 22 -3.06 11.90 0.98
N GLY A 23 -2.22 11.44 1.89
CA GLY A 23 -2.33 10.12 2.49
C GLY A 23 -3.74 9.85 3.00
N SER A 24 -4.18 8.60 2.88
CA SER A 24 -5.46 8.14 3.41
C SER A 24 -5.27 7.51 4.78
N PHE A 25 -6.25 7.66 5.68
CA PHE A 25 -6.18 7.10 7.02
C PHE A 25 -6.82 5.71 7.09
N ILE A 26 -6.22 4.81 7.86
CA ILE A 26 -6.73 3.47 8.15
C ILE A 26 -6.94 3.36 9.65
N GLU A 27 -8.21 3.29 10.03
CA GLU A 27 -8.65 3.11 11.39
C GLU A 27 -8.63 1.62 11.77
N GLU A 28 -8.73 1.37 13.08
CA GLU A 28 -8.96 0.03 13.60
C GLU A 28 -10.22 -0.59 12.96
N THR A 29 -10.14 -1.86 12.58
CA THR A 29 -11.27 -2.65 12.09
C THR A 29 -11.70 -3.68 13.12
N LYS A 30 -12.98 -4.03 13.06
CA LYS A 30 -13.48 -5.25 13.68
C LYS A 30 -12.85 -6.48 13.02
N GLU A 31 -12.84 -7.59 13.75
CA GLU A 31 -12.31 -8.89 13.33
C GLU A 31 -12.62 -9.23 11.86
N ILE A 32 -11.58 -9.55 11.09
CA ILE A 32 -11.69 -9.91 9.68
C ILE A 32 -11.86 -11.43 9.59
N ASN A 33 -13.00 -11.88 9.04
CA ASN A 33 -13.24 -13.30 8.79
C ASN A 33 -12.29 -13.80 7.70
N ARG A 34 -11.33 -14.63 8.11
CA ARG A 34 -10.27 -15.18 7.26
C ARG A 34 -10.38 -16.70 7.09
N THR A 35 -11.54 -17.31 7.36
CA THR A 35 -11.72 -18.78 7.32
C THR A 35 -11.40 -19.41 5.95
N ASN A 36 -11.51 -18.64 4.87
CA ASN A 36 -11.19 -19.08 3.51
C ASN A 36 -9.94 -18.40 2.95
N TYR A 37 -9.04 -17.86 3.78
CA TYR A 37 -7.79 -17.27 3.32
C TYR A 37 -6.62 -18.18 3.68
N ASN A 38 -5.65 -18.26 2.77
CA ASN A 38 -4.36 -18.85 3.05
C ASN A 38 -3.41 -17.79 3.59
N MET A 39 -2.66 -18.11 4.64
CA MET A 39 -1.56 -17.28 5.12
C MET A 39 -0.35 -17.44 4.20
N MET A 40 0.14 -16.33 3.66
CA MET A 40 1.27 -16.29 2.73
C MET A 40 2.58 -15.92 3.43
N SER A 41 2.51 -15.02 4.42
CA SER A 41 3.63 -14.56 5.22
C SER A 41 3.14 -14.08 6.58
N GLU A 42 3.97 -14.26 7.60
CA GLU A 42 3.75 -13.80 8.97
C GLU A 42 5.07 -13.34 9.57
N VAL A 43 5.07 -12.20 10.24
CA VAL A 43 6.25 -11.63 10.91
C VAL A 43 5.82 -10.74 12.07
N ARG A 44 6.73 -10.55 13.04
CA ARG A 44 6.56 -9.62 14.15
C ARG A 44 7.57 -8.47 14.03
N VAL A 45 7.09 -7.24 14.14
CA VAL A 45 7.90 -6.01 14.04
C VAL A 45 7.25 -4.96 14.92
N ASP A 46 8.06 -4.20 15.65
CA ASP A 46 7.66 -2.97 16.34
C ASP A 46 7.46 -1.84 15.31
N LEU A 47 6.23 -1.69 14.84
CA LEU A 47 5.79 -0.71 13.86
C LEU A 47 5.56 0.65 14.51
N ASP A 48 4.93 0.65 15.67
CA ASP A 48 4.62 1.90 16.33
C ASP A 48 5.79 2.45 17.12
N GLY A 49 6.78 1.63 17.51
CA GLY A 49 7.99 1.98 18.26
C GLY A 49 7.83 2.06 19.78
N ASN A 50 6.80 1.42 20.32
CA ASN A 50 6.55 1.36 21.76
C ASN A 50 7.38 0.27 22.46
N GLY A 51 8.15 -0.53 21.71
CA GLY A 51 8.95 -1.64 22.20
C GLY A 51 8.22 -2.99 22.26
N VAL A 52 6.96 -3.05 21.81
CA VAL A 52 6.14 -4.25 21.69
C VAL A 52 5.92 -4.54 20.21
N GLU A 53 6.25 -5.76 19.79
CA GLU A 53 6.10 -6.12 18.39
C GLU A 53 4.63 -6.41 18.02
N GLU A 54 4.16 -5.79 16.95
CA GLU A 54 2.88 -6.13 16.31
C GLU A 54 3.03 -7.37 15.43
N LEU A 55 1.94 -8.12 15.26
CA LEU A 55 1.86 -9.23 14.33
C LEU A 55 1.38 -8.74 12.96
N ILE A 56 2.19 -8.94 11.93
CA ILE A 56 1.88 -8.61 10.54
C ILE A 56 1.67 -9.89 9.76
N THR A 57 0.50 -10.04 9.14
CA THR A 57 0.17 -11.23 8.35
C THR A 57 -0.38 -10.84 6.99
N LEU A 58 0.18 -11.44 5.94
CA LEU A 58 -0.32 -11.34 4.57
C LEU A 58 -1.13 -12.59 4.23
N TYR A 59 -2.36 -12.38 3.83
CA TYR A 59 -3.31 -13.41 3.43
C TYR A 59 -3.61 -13.33 1.94
N LEU A 60 -3.96 -14.48 1.35
CA LEU A 60 -4.47 -14.59 -0.02
C LEU A 60 -5.75 -15.43 -0.02
N GLY A 61 -6.83 -14.89 -0.55
CA GLY A 61 -8.10 -15.60 -0.62
C GLY A 61 -9.20 -14.80 -1.31
N PRO A 62 -10.44 -15.32 -1.42
CA PRO A 62 -10.85 -16.62 -0.90
C PRO A 62 -10.24 -17.77 -1.69
N VAL A 63 -9.78 -18.80 -0.98
CA VAL A 63 -9.31 -20.08 -1.52
C VAL A 63 -10.39 -21.11 -1.23
N LYS A 64 -10.75 -21.94 -2.21
CA LYS A 64 -11.61 -23.09 -1.94
C LYS A 64 -10.86 -24.02 -0.99
N LYS A 65 -11.53 -24.62 0.00
CA LYS A 65 -10.90 -25.57 0.94
C LYS A 65 -10.11 -26.69 0.25
N SER A 66 -10.52 -27.11 -0.96
CA SER A 66 -9.81 -28.12 -1.76
C SER A 66 -8.48 -27.64 -2.34
N GLU A 67 -8.26 -26.32 -2.42
CA GLU A 67 -7.09 -25.66 -3.01
C GLU A 67 -6.17 -25.06 -1.93
N ALA A 68 -6.53 -25.19 -0.64
CA ALA A 68 -5.82 -24.59 0.49
C ALA A 68 -4.33 -25.00 0.59
N ASN A 69 -3.98 -26.19 0.07
CA ASN A 69 -2.61 -26.71 0.07
C ASN A 69 -1.89 -26.56 -1.28
N MET A 70 -2.54 -25.95 -2.28
CA MET A 70 -1.97 -25.83 -3.62
C MET A 70 -1.17 -24.54 -3.76
N ALA A 71 0.09 -24.67 -4.16
CA ALA A 71 1.00 -23.57 -4.54
C ALA A 71 0.52 -22.75 -5.76
N VAL A 72 -0.70 -22.99 -6.25
CA VAL A 72 -1.28 -22.37 -7.44
C VAL A 72 -2.70 -21.90 -7.11
N ILE A 73 -2.80 -20.88 -6.27
CA ILE A 73 -4.00 -20.06 -6.22
C ILE A 73 -4.04 -19.30 -7.55
N LYS A 74 -5.11 -19.49 -8.34
CA LYS A 74 -5.33 -18.64 -9.52
C LYS A 74 -5.51 -17.20 -9.02
N THR A 75 -4.52 -16.35 -9.27
CA THR A 75 -4.45 -14.99 -8.71
C THR A 75 -5.49 -14.04 -9.28
N ASP A 76 -6.15 -14.42 -10.38
CA ASP A 76 -7.07 -13.55 -11.13
C ASP A 76 -8.31 -13.13 -10.33
N ASP A 77 -8.78 -14.00 -9.44
CA ASP A 77 -9.92 -13.74 -8.54
C ASP A 77 -9.51 -13.58 -7.08
N ALA A 78 -8.23 -13.83 -6.77
CA ALA A 78 -7.73 -13.81 -5.42
C ALA A 78 -7.47 -12.38 -4.94
N ASN A 79 -7.82 -12.16 -3.69
CA ASN A 79 -7.69 -10.91 -2.97
C ASN A 79 -6.60 -11.04 -1.92
N TRP A 80 -5.67 -10.09 -1.94
CA TRP A 80 -4.57 -10.00 -1.01
C TRP A 80 -4.97 -9.12 0.16
N ASN A 81 -4.79 -9.61 1.37
CA ASN A 81 -5.14 -8.90 2.59
C ASN A 81 -3.96 -8.83 3.55
N LEU A 82 -3.44 -7.63 3.81
CA LEU A 82 -2.35 -7.38 4.77
C LEU A 82 -2.94 -6.81 6.05
N VAL A 83 -2.70 -7.50 7.16
CA VAL A 83 -3.28 -7.18 8.45
C VAL A 83 -2.17 -6.95 9.46
N VAL A 84 -2.34 -5.94 10.30
CA VAL A 84 -1.54 -5.70 11.50
C VAL A 84 -2.41 -5.94 12.73
N GLN A 85 -1.89 -6.68 13.71
CA GLN A 85 -2.50 -6.88 15.00
C GLN A 85 -1.58 -6.36 16.11
N ASP A 86 -2.08 -5.39 16.87
CA ASP A 86 -1.45 -4.74 18.03
C ASP A 86 -2.30 -5.02 19.27
N GLY A 87 -1.91 -6.04 20.04
CA GLY A 87 -2.74 -6.57 21.13
C GLY A 87 -4.13 -7.00 20.64
N ASP A 88 -5.16 -6.28 21.12
CA ASP A 88 -6.57 -6.48 20.76
C ASP A 88 -7.00 -5.70 19.51
N LYS A 89 -6.18 -4.75 19.04
CA LYS A 89 -6.48 -3.92 17.88
C LYS A 89 -6.07 -4.62 16.59
N VAL A 90 -6.90 -4.47 15.57
CA VAL A 90 -6.66 -5.04 14.24
C VAL A 90 -6.79 -3.96 13.18
N TYR A 91 -5.84 -3.91 12.25
CA TYR A 91 -5.83 -2.96 11.15
C TYR A 91 -5.71 -3.70 9.81
N SER A 92 -6.68 -3.51 8.91
CA SER A 92 -6.62 -4.03 7.55
C SER A 92 -5.93 -3.02 6.64
N LEU A 93 -4.61 -3.08 6.57
CA LEU A 93 -3.81 -2.08 5.85
C LEU A 93 -4.01 -2.17 4.33
N PHE A 94 -4.10 -3.39 3.82
CA PHE A 94 -4.25 -3.64 2.39
C PHE A 94 -5.34 -4.68 2.18
N ASP A 95 -6.28 -4.42 1.28
CA ASP A 95 -7.37 -5.33 0.94
C ASP A 95 -7.74 -5.13 -0.54
N GLN A 96 -7.00 -5.77 -1.45
CA GLN A 96 -7.16 -5.55 -2.89
C GLN A 96 -6.86 -6.80 -3.71
N LYS A 97 -7.54 -6.90 -4.86
CA LYS A 97 -7.22 -7.88 -5.90
C LYS A 97 -5.96 -7.49 -6.66
N VAL A 98 -5.05 -8.44 -6.85
CA VAL A 98 -3.82 -8.25 -7.65
C VAL A 98 -3.79 -9.31 -8.74
N LYS A 99 -4.26 -8.92 -9.94
CA LYS A 99 -4.30 -9.82 -11.10
C LYS A 99 -2.92 -10.12 -11.63
N HIS A 100 -2.69 -11.39 -11.98
CA HIS A 100 -1.45 -11.87 -12.58
C HIS A 100 -0.19 -11.39 -11.83
N GLY A 101 -0.22 -11.43 -10.50
CA GLY A 101 0.82 -10.78 -9.72
C GLY A 101 1.00 -11.32 -8.31
N ASN A 102 1.90 -10.66 -7.59
CA ASN A 102 2.16 -10.90 -6.18
C ASN A 102 2.20 -9.59 -5.39
N VAL A 103 2.04 -9.71 -4.07
CA VAL A 103 2.29 -8.64 -3.12
C VAL A 103 3.53 -9.01 -2.32
N LYS A 104 4.45 -8.05 -2.19
CA LYS A 104 5.61 -8.14 -1.29
C LYS A 104 5.59 -6.96 -0.35
N PHE A 105 6.18 -7.14 0.82
CA PHE A 105 6.34 -6.06 1.77
C PHE A 105 7.70 -6.10 2.46
N TRP A 106 8.14 -4.94 2.93
CA TRP A 106 9.37 -4.71 3.65
C TRP A 106 9.14 -3.68 4.76
N PHE A 107 10.13 -3.56 5.64
CA PHE A 107 10.12 -2.63 6.74
C PHE A 107 11.29 -1.66 6.58
N GLU A 108 11.00 -0.37 6.69
CA GLU A 108 12.01 0.68 6.73
C GLU A 108 12.02 1.29 8.14
N ASN A 109 13.13 1.16 8.84
CA ASN A 109 13.29 1.80 10.14
C ASN A 109 13.56 3.30 9.93
N LYS A 110 12.66 4.16 10.41
CA LYS A 110 12.76 5.64 10.35
C LYS A 110 13.08 6.24 11.72
N GLY A 111 13.87 5.53 12.54
CA GLY A 111 14.22 5.92 13.90
C GLY A 111 13.27 5.28 14.90
N GLU A 112 12.39 6.08 15.50
CA GLU A 112 11.45 5.59 16.50
C GLU A 112 10.24 4.87 15.91
N ILE A 113 9.98 4.95 14.60
CA ILE A 113 8.83 4.33 13.96
C ILE A 113 9.34 3.50 12.78
N THR A 114 8.74 2.33 12.58
CA THR A 114 9.01 1.49 11.43
C THR A 114 7.91 1.68 10.39
N GLU A 115 8.27 2.07 9.17
CA GLU A 115 7.35 2.17 8.06
C GLU A 115 7.24 0.82 7.35
N LEU A 116 6.01 0.43 7.02
CA LEU A 116 5.72 -0.76 6.22
C LEU A 116 5.58 -0.36 4.75
N VAL A 117 6.45 -0.89 3.90
CA VAL A 117 6.44 -0.66 2.46
C VAL A 117 5.82 -1.86 1.76
N VAL A 118 4.79 -1.63 0.95
CA VAL A 118 4.09 -2.66 0.17
C VAL A 118 4.31 -2.40 -1.31
N PHE A 119 4.75 -3.43 -2.03
CA PHE A 119 4.84 -3.42 -3.48
C PHE A 119 3.86 -4.42 -4.07
N MET A 120 2.96 -3.90 -4.90
CA MET A 120 2.11 -4.71 -5.78
C MET A 120 2.85 -4.92 -7.09
N ASN A 121 2.99 -6.18 -7.49
CA ASN A 121 3.58 -6.54 -8.77
C ASN A 121 2.65 -7.45 -9.57
N GLY A 122 1.66 -6.85 -10.23
CA GLY A 122 0.80 -7.51 -11.21
C GLY A 122 0.60 -6.65 -12.46
N GLU A 123 -0.60 -6.74 -13.06
CA GLU A 123 -1.05 -5.80 -14.10
C GLU A 123 -1.01 -4.34 -13.62
N GLN A 124 -1.35 -4.15 -12.34
CA GLN A 124 -1.09 -2.92 -11.60
C GLN A 124 0.19 -3.09 -10.79
N LYS A 125 1.07 -2.09 -10.91
CA LYS A 125 2.25 -1.90 -10.07
C LYS A 125 2.04 -0.67 -9.21
N GLU A 126 2.14 -0.87 -7.90
CA GLU A 126 1.91 0.18 -6.91
C GLU A 126 2.95 0.04 -5.78
N ILE A 127 3.48 1.17 -5.32
CA ILE A 127 4.29 1.25 -4.09
C ILE A 127 3.49 2.08 -3.10
N ILE A 128 3.19 1.46 -1.96
CA ILE A 128 2.39 2.04 -0.90
C ILE A 128 3.20 1.96 0.40
N THR A 129 3.20 3.02 1.20
CA THR A 129 3.74 2.98 2.55
C THR A 129 2.62 3.09 3.57
N TYR A 130 2.85 2.49 4.74
CA TYR A 130 2.00 2.58 5.90
C TYR A 130 2.85 2.97 7.11
N GLN A 131 2.50 4.06 7.76
CA GLN A 131 3.15 4.53 8.98
C GLN A 131 2.11 4.68 10.08
N TYR A 132 2.42 4.22 11.28
CA TYR A 132 1.51 4.39 12.41
C TYR A 132 1.58 5.81 12.98
N ASP A 133 0.42 6.43 13.15
CA ASP A 133 0.22 7.73 13.78
C ASP A 133 -0.22 7.51 15.24
N ARG A 134 0.75 7.48 16.15
CA ARG A 134 0.51 7.30 17.60
C ARG A 134 -0.47 8.33 18.16
N GLY A 135 -0.43 9.57 17.64
CA GLY A 135 -1.25 10.67 18.14
C GLY A 135 -2.75 10.45 17.91
N ASN A 136 -3.09 9.69 16.87
CA ASN A 136 -4.47 9.41 16.48
C ASN A 136 -4.83 7.91 16.51
N SER A 137 -3.90 7.04 16.91
CA SER A 137 -4.08 5.58 16.97
C SER A 137 -4.58 4.96 15.65
N ARG A 138 -3.92 5.30 14.54
CA ARG A 138 -4.32 4.89 13.19
C ARG A 138 -3.12 4.79 12.26
N PHE A 139 -3.28 4.16 11.10
CA PHE A 139 -2.24 4.14 10.07
C PHE A 139 -2.48 5.25 9.03
N ILE A 140 -1.40 5.85 8.56
CA ILE A 140 -1.37 6.74 7.39
C ILE A 140 -0.88 5.90 6.21
N LYS A 141 -1.69 5.84 5.15
CA LYS A 141 -1.37 5.17 3.89
C LYS A 141 -0.99 6.22 2.84
N GLU A 142 0.17 6.07 2.22
CA GLU A 142 0.61 6.92 1.11
C GLU A 142 0.96 6.07 -0.12
N THR A 143 0.51 6.49 -1.30
CA THR A 143 0.86 5.84 -2.57
C THR A 143 1.96 6.66 -3.26
N HIS A 144 3.18 6.11 -3.32
CA HIS A 144 4.34 6.77 -3.94
C HIS A 144 4.41 6.55 -5.44
N TYR A 145 3.92 5.40 -5.90
CA TYR A 145 3.90 5.05 -7.30
C TYR A 145 2.66 4.26 -7.63
N LYS A 146 2.03 4.56 -8.76
CA LYS A 146 0.98 3.75 -9.38
C LYS A 146 1.05 3.90 -10.88
N ASN A 147 1.15 2.80 -11.61
CA ASN A 147 1.09 2.88 -13.07
C ASN A 147 -0.31 3.29 -13.55
N LYS A 148 -0.35 4.17 -14.56
CA LYS A 148 -1.60 4.61 -15.19
C LYS A 148 -1.91 3.89 -16.50
N GLY A 149 -0.94 3.18 -17.07
CA GLY A 149 -1.06 2.48 -18.35
C GLY A 149 -0.54 1.05 -18.30
N THR A 150 -0.70 0.35 -19.40
CA THR A 150 -0.20 -1.01 -19.58
C THR A 150 1.32 -1.04 -19.46
N ILE A 151 1.83 -1.89 -18.59
CA ILE A 151 3.26 -2.14 -18.47
C ILE A 151 3.62 -3.34 -19.34
N TYR A 152 4.71 -3.20 -20.10
CA TYR A 152 5.32 -4.28 -20.85
C TYR A 152 6.60 -4.71 -20.14
N GLU A 153 6.67 -5.98 -19.76
CA GLU A 153 7.90 -6.57 -19.21
C GLU A 153 8.69 -7.21 -20.37
N PRO A 154 9.91 -6.73 -20.67
CA PRO A 154 10.73 -7.36 -21.69
C PRO A 154 11.24 -8.72 -21.20
N TYR A 155 11.14 -9.75 -22.04
CA TYR A 155 11.77 -11.03 -21.77
C TYR A 155 13.30 -10.88 -21.86
N LEU A 156 13.96 -10.78 -20.71
CA LEU A 156 15.41 -10.82 -20.63
C LEU A 156 15.86 -12.28 -20.71
N ARG A 157 16.61 -12.63 -21.77
CA ARG A 157 17.34 -13.91 -21.83
C ARG A 157 18.63 -13.73 -21.04
N TYR A 158 18.69 -14.36 -19.87
CA TYR A 158 19.93 -14.55 -19.11
C TYR A 158 20.65 -15.81 -19.58
#